data_AF-A0A7S0M0A8-F1
#
_entry.id   AF-A0A7S0M0A8-F1
#
_cell.length_a   1.000
_cell.length_b   1.000
_cell.length_c   1.000
_cell.angle_alpha   90.00
_cell.angle_beta   90.00
_cell.angle_gamma   90.00
#
_symmetry.space_group_name_H-M   'P 1'
#
loop_
_entity.id
_entity.type
_entity.pdbx_description
1 polymer ?
#
loop_
_entity_poly.entity_id
_entity_poly.type
_entity_poly.pdbx_seq_one_letter_code
_entity_poly.pdbx_strand_id
1 'polypeptide(L)'
;CRQSRTHAEELHRLVTTFKRNHEHITRLCLMIGETLLVKIENKRIYEEGSFEHTQQVHRDEVKAKLKQAHEDIKMTMDSSYLMFTNDQDEIQREWQRYVVRIDKMVEEGLRGTVKKSLQEISKAINGDVRTEVHPVFRVNMTLDKDKIEFKPTVNSLTSMVNTVSKELVA
;
A
#
# COMPACT_ATOMS: atom_id res chain seq x y z
N CYS A 1 -20.83 45.63 -9.87
CA CYS A 1 -21.63 44.89 -10.87
C CYS A 1 -22.02 43.51 -10.35
N ARG A 2 -23.31 43.18 -10.33
CA ARG A 2 -23.85 41.89 -9.84
C ARG A 2 -23.28 40.69 -10.59
N GLN A 3 -23.09 40.82 -11.91
CA GLN A 3 -22.49 39.81 -12.78
C GLN A 3 -21.05 39.44 -12.37
N SER A 4 -20.20 40.42 -12.03
CA SER A 4 -18.82 40.15 -11.59
C SER A 4 -18.75 39.38 -10.26
N ARG A 5 -19.75 39.57 -9.38
CA ARG A 5 -19.84 38.83 -8.12
C ARG A 5 -20.25 37.37 -8.35
N THR A 6 -21.23 37.13 -9.22
CA THR A 6 -21.67 35.78 -9.58
C THR A 6 -20.55 34.96 -10.24
N HIS A 7 -19.79 35.56 -11.17
CA HIS A 7 -18.63 34.88 -11.79
C HIS A 7 -17.52 34.58 -10.76
N ALA A 8 -17.26 35.50 -9.83
CA ALA A 8 -16.29 35.27 -8.77
C ALA A 8 -16.73 34.14 -7.81
N GLU A 9 -18.01 34.05 -7.49
CA GLU A 9 -18.59 32.98 -6.65
C GLU A 9 -18.50 31.61 -7.34
N GLU A 10 -18.78 31.53 -8.64
CA GLU A 10 -18.64 30.29 -9.44
C GLU A 10 -17.19 29.81 -9.52
N LEU A 11 -16.27 30.72 -9.83
CA LEU A 11 -14.84 30.41 -9.90
C LEU A 11 -14.30 29.98 -8.54
N HIS A 12 -14.70 30.67 -7.46
CA HIS A 12 -14.33 30.28 -6.10
C HIS A 12 -14.83 28.87 -5.75
N ARG A 13 -16.07 28.53 -6.11
CA ARG A 13 -16.64 27.20 -5.89
C ARG A 13 -15.88 26.12 -6.67
N LEU A 14 -15.52 26.39 -7.92
CA LEU A 14 -14.76 25.47 -8.77
C LEU A 14 -13.39 25.19 -8.16
N VAL A 15 -12.63 26.25 -7.84
CA VAL A 15 -11.29 26.13 -7.23
C VAL A 15 -11.36 25.40 -5.89
N THR A 16 -12.34 25.70 -5.06
CA THR A 16 -12.50 25.06 -3.74
C THR A 16 -12.81 23.57 -3.88
N THR A 17 -13.67 23.21 -4.84
CA THR A 17 -14.01 21.80 -5.11
C THR A 17 -12.79 21.04 -5.63
N PHE A 18 -12.05 21.63 -6.59
CA PHE A 18 -10.82 21.04 -7.12
C PHE A 18 -9.77 20.81 -6.02
N LYS A 19 -9.54 21.80 -5.15
CA LYS A 19 -8.61 21.67 -4.01
C LYS A 19 -9.00 20.52 -3.08
N ARG A 20 -10.28 20.42 -2.73
CA ARG A 20 -10.80 19.33 -1.90
C ARG A 20 -10.59 17.97 -2.55
N ASN A 21 -10.83 17.86 -3.86
CA ASN A 21 -10.61 16.63 -4.62
C ASN A 21 -9.11 16.26 -4.66
N HIS A 22 -8.24 17.24 -4.86
CA HIS A 22 -6.78 17.04 -4.81
C HIS A 22 -6.29 16.57 -3.43
N GLU A 23 -6.78 17.17 -2.34
CA GLU A 23 -6.48 16.73 -0.97
C GLU A 23 -6.99 15.31 -0.69
N HIS A 24 -8.13 14.94 -1.27
CA HIS A 24 -8.65 13.58 -1.17
C HIS A 24 -7.73 12.57 -1.89
N ILE A 25 -7.38 12.84 -3.15
CA ILE A 25 -6.44 12.02 -3.93
C ILE A 25 -5.10 11.87 -3.20
N THR A 26 -4.57 12.97 -2.67
CA THR A 26 -3.29 12.96 -1.93
C THR A 26 -3.34 12.05 -0.71
N ARG A 27 -4.45 12.08 0.05
CA ARG A 27 -4.66 11.18 1.18
C ARG A 27 -4.76 9.71 0.76
N LEU A 28 -5.38 9.43 -0.38
CA LEU A 28 -5.43 8.07 -0.93
C LEU A 28 -4.03 7.58 -1.32
N CYS A 29 -3.22 8.41 -2.00
CA CYS A 29 -1.84 8.06 -2.34
C CYS A 29 -0.96 7.83 -1.10
N LEU A 30 -1.11 8.65 -0.06
CA LEU A 30 -0.41 8.46 1.21
C LEU A 30 -0.81 7.14 1.89
N MET A 31 -2.11 6.84 1.94
CA MET A 31 -2.61 5.57 2.45
C MET A 31 -2.06 4.37 1.67
N ILE A 32 -1.98 4.47 0.34
CA ILE A 32 -1.35 3.45 -0.51
C ILE A 32 0.09 3.21 -0.05
N GLY A 33 0.86 4.28 0.16
CA GLY A 33 2.28 4.23 0.59
C GLY A 33 2.53 3.85 2.06
N GLU A 34 1.50 3.78 2.89
CA GLU A 34 1.56 3.34 4.29
C GLU A 34 1.01 1.94 4.51
N THR A 35 0.34 1.37 3.52
CA THR A 35 -0.27 0.04 3.64
C THR A 35 0.80 -1.05 3.50
N LEU A 36 1.21 -1.66 4.61
CA LEU A 36 2.15 -2.79 4.57
C LEU A 36 1.53 -4.01 3.89
N LEU A 37 2.28 -4.63 2.98
CA LEU A 37 1.87 -5.82 2.24
C LEU A 37 2.07 -7.12 3.03
N VAL A 38 2.75 -7.02 4.17
CA VAL A 38 3.05 -8.13 5.07
C VAL A 38 2.47 -7.83 6.46
N LYS A 39 2.00 -8.87 7.13
CA LYS A 39 1.50 -8.77 8.50
C LYS A 39 2.38 -9.57 9.45
N ILE A 40 3.18 -8.90 10.27
CA ILE A 40 4.00 -9.53 11.29
C ILE A 40 3.46 -9.08 12.64
N GLU A 41 2.79 -9.98 13.35
CA GLU A 41 2.20 -9.68 14.64
C GLU A 41 3.25 -9.75 15.75
N ASN A 42 3.39 -8.66 16.51
CA ASN A 42 4.31 -8.62 17.63
C ASN A 42 3.92 -9.66 18.69
N LYS A 43 4.92 -10.38 19.20
CA LYS A 43 4.78 -11.39 20.27
C LYS A 43 3.89 -12.60 19.91
N ARG A 44 3.55 -12.78 18.63
CA ARG A 44 2.89 -14.00 18.17
C ARG A 44 3.94 -14.98 17.66
N ILE A 45 3.83 -16.22 18.14
CA ILE A 45 4.60 -17.34 17.62
C ILE A 45 3.69 -18.06 16.63
N TYR A 46 4.09 -18.11 15.35
CA TYR A 46 3.37 -18.81 14.31
C TYR A 46 3.66 -20.31 14.36
N GLU A 47 2.61 -21.11 14.40
CA GLU A 47 2.65 -22.56 14.19
C GLU A 47 2.67 -22.88 12.68
N GLU A 48 2.98 -24.13 12.33
CA GLU A 48 3.03 -24.60 10.94
C GLU A 48 1.74 -24.25 10.17
N GLY A 49 1.86 -23.62 9.00
CA GLY A 49 0.73 -23.19 8.15
C GLY A 49 -0.02 -21.94 8.62
N SER A 50 0.11 -21.55 9.89
CA SER A 50 -0.63 -20.40 10.44
C SER A 50 -0.12 -19.05 9.92
N PHE A 51 1.18 -18.96 9.59
CA PHE A 51 1.78 -17.77 9.01
C PHE A 51 1.29 -17.56 7.57
N GLU A 52 1.32 -18.60 6.74
CA GLU A 52 0.89 -18.56 5.35
C GLU A 52 -0.58 -18.20 5.24
N HIS A 53 -1.43 -18.79 6.09
CA HIS A 53 -2.84 -18.44 6.14
C HIS A 53 -3.04 -16.97 6.53
N THR A 54 -2.33 -16.48 7.56
CA THR A 54 -2.38 -15.09 7.99
C THR A 54 -1.92 -14.13 6.89
N GLN A 55 -0.82 -14.45 6.19
CA GLN A 55 -0.34 -13.64 5.05
C GLN A 55 -1.32 -13.68 3.89
N GLN A 56 -1.94 -14.83 3.60
CA GLN A 56 -2.88 -14.95 2.50
C GLN A 56 -4.10 -14.06 2.72
N VAL A 57 -4.74 -14.15 3.89
CA VAL A 57 -5.87 -13.30 4.26
C VAL A 57 -5.49 -11.83 4.20
N HIS A 58 -4.35 -11.46 4.79
CA HIS A 58 -3.86 -10.08 4.78
C HIS A 58 -3.61 -9.56 3.35
N ARG A 59 -3.04 -10.38 2.46
CA ARG A 59 -2.80 -10.00 1.06
C ARG A 59 -4.09 -9.77 0.30
N ASP A 60 -5.11 -10.61 0.51
CA ASP A 60 -6.40 -10.45 -0.14
C ASP A 60 -7.08 -9.15 0.31
N GLU A 61 -7.03 -8.83 1.61
CA GLU A 61 -7.52 -7.56 2.18
C GLU A 61 -6.76 -6.34 1.63
N VAL A 62 -5.42 -6.39 1.64
CA VAL A 62 -4.58 -5.30 1.13
C VAL A 62 -4.79 -5.09 -0.36
N LYS A 63 -4.90 -6.17 -1.15
CA LYS A 63 -5.15 -6.08 -2.59
C LYS A 63 -6.52 -5.45 -2.87
N ALA A 64 -7.55 -5.81 -2.11
CA ALA A 64 -8.86 -5.19 -2.21
C ALA A 64 -8.79 -3.69 -1.85
N LYS A 65 -8.11 -3.34 -0.76
CA LYS A 65 -7.93 -1.95 -0.31
C LYS A 65 -7.19 -1.09 -1.33
N LEU A 66 -6.08 -1.59 -1.89
CA LEU A 66 -5.29 -0.88 -2.90
C LEU A 66 -6.08 -0.68 -4.20
N LYS A 67 -6.84 -1.70 -4.63
CA LYS A 67 -7.73 -1.58 -5.78
C LYS A 67 -8.81 -0.53 -5.56
N GLN A 68 -9.46 -0.53 -4.39
CA GLN A 68 -10.49 0.46 -4.06
C GLN A 68 -9.91 1.87 -4.03
N ALA A 69 -8.75 2.07 -3.39
CA ALA A 69 -8.10 3.38 -3.33
C ALA A 69 -7.76 3.91 -4.73
N HIS A 70 -7.27 3.05 -5.63
CA HIS A 70 -6.97 3.41 -7.01
C HIS A 70 -8.25 3.75 -7.81
N GLU A 71 -9.33 3.01 -7.62
CA GLU A 71 -10.62 3.32 -8.24
C GLU A 71 -11.18 4.66 -7.75
N ASP A 72 -11.10 4.94 -6.44
CA ASP A 72 -11.53 6.21 -5.85
C ASP A 72 -10.72 7.39 -6.40
N ILE A 73 -9.41 7.21 -6.62
CA ILE A 73 -8.55 8.22 -7.27
C ILE A 73 -9.07 8.50 -8.69
N LYS A 74 -9.31 7.46 -9.49
CA LYS A 74 -9.82 7.59 -10.86
C LYS A 74 -11.17 8.31 -10.90
N MET A 75 -12.14 7.87 -10.10
CA MET A 75 -13.46 8.50 -10.01
C MET A 75 -13.35 9.98 -9.60
N THR A 76 -12.46 10.30 -8.65
CA THR A 76 -12.24 11.68 -8.21
C THR A 76 -11.58 12.53 -9.29
N MET A 77 -10.66 11.94 -10.07
CA MET A 77 -10.06 12.60 -11.23
C MET A 77 -11.09 12.85 -12.33
N ASP A 78 -11.91 11.87 -12.69
CA ASP A 78 -12.95 12.01 -13.72
C ASP A 78 -13.95 13.11 -13.34
N SER A 79 -14.41 13.11 -12.08
CA SER A 79 -15.27 14.17 -11.54
C SER A 79 -14.60 15.55 -11.60
N SER A 80 -13.30 15.62 -11.33
CA SER A 80 -12.54 16.87 -11.42
C SER A 80 -12.34 17.32 -12.86
N TYR A 81 -12.17 16.39 -13.81
CA TYR A 81 -12.02 16.69 -15.24
C TYR A 81 -13.29 17.29 -15.83
N LEU A 82 -14.47 16.80 -15.42
CA LEU A 82 -15.77 17.33 -15.87
C LEU A 82 -15.88 18.84 -15.66
N MET A 83 -15.22 19.39 -14.63
CA MET A 83 -15.20 20.83 -14.34
C MET A 83 -14.47 21.65 -15.40
N PHE A 84 -13.61 21.03 -16.22
CA PHE A 84 -12.73 21.67 -17.20
C PHE A 84 -13.01 21.23 -18.65
N THR A 85 -14.08 20.48 -18.90
CA THR A 85 -14.34 19.83 -20.21
C THR A 85 -14.53 20.79 -21.39
N ASN A 86 -15.00 22.01 -21.14
CA ASN A 86 -15.25 23.02 -22.19
C ASN A 86 -14.18 24.13 -22.21
N ASP A 87 -13.10 23.96 -21.46
CA ASP A 87 -12.07 24.98 -21.29
C ASP A 87 -11.01 24.95 -22.40
N GLN A 88 -10.28 26.06 -22.52
CA GLN A 88 -9.26 26.30 -23.55
C GLN A 88 -8.14 25.25 -23.54
N ASP A 89 -7.44 25.09 -24.68
CA ASP A 89 -6.33 24.14 -24.86
C ASP A 89 -5.24 24.22 -23.78
N GLU A 90 -5.04 25.40 -23.19
CA GLU A 90 -4.10 25.60 -22.09
C GLU A 90 -4.51 24.83 -20.83
N ILE A 91 -5.80 24.83 -20.50
CA ILE A 91 -6.33 24.11 -19.33
C ILE A 91 -6.25 22.60 -19.55
N GLN A 92 -6.47 22.14 -20.79
CA GLN A 92 -6.26 20.73 -21.15
C GLN A 92 -4.79 20.30 -20.98
N ARG A 93 -3.82 21.16 -21.37
CA ARG A 93 -2.39 20.89 -21.15
C ARG A 93 -2.03 20.82 -19.66
N GLU A 94 -2.54 21.73 -18.85
CA GLU A 94 -2.32 21.70 -17.39
C GLU A 94 -2.98 20.47 -16.74
N TRP A 95 -4.17 20.08 -17.21
CA TRP A 95 -4.81 18.84 -16.76
C TRP A 95 -3.94 17.61 -17.04
N GLN A 96 -3.39 17.48 -18.26
CA GLN A 96 -2.49 16.37 -18.60
C GLN A 96 -1.26 16.32 -17.68
N ARG A 97 -0.66 17.49 -17.38
CA ARG A 97 0.46 17.57 -16.41
C ARG A 97 0.04 17.16 -15.01
N TYR A 98 -1.18 17.51 -14.60
CA TYR A 98 -1.75 17.10 -13.32
C TYR A 98 -1.96 15.58 -13.26
N VAL A 99 -2.51 14.96 -14.30
CA VAL A 99 -2.67 13.49 -14.39
C VAL A 99 -1.32 12.78 -14.19
N VAL A 100 -0.28 13.19 -14.94
CA VAL A 100 1.06 12.61 -14.82
C VAL A 100 1.62 12.75 -13.40
N ARG A 101 1.33 13.86 -12.71
CA ARG A 101 1.74 14.06 -11.32
C ARG A 101 1.03 13.08 -10.38
N ILE A 102 -0.27 12.87 -10.54
CA ILE A 102 -1.03 11.92 -9.72
C ILE A 102 -0.54 10.48 -9.97
N ASP A 103 -0.33 10.09 -11.22
CA ASP A 103 0.23 8.78 -11.56
C ASP A 103 1.57 8.54 -10.87
N LYS A 104 2.46 9.54 -10.89
CA LYS A 104 3.74 9.48 -10.19
C LYS A 104 3.57 9.32 -8.68
N MET A 105 2.61 10.03 -8.06
CA MET A 105 2.32 9.88 -6.63
C MET A 105 1.83 8.48 -6.27
N VAL A 106 1.00 7.87 -7.13
CA VAL A 106 0.52 6.49 -6.95
C VAL A 106 1.69 5.51 -7.09
N GLU A 107 2.54 5.68 -8.11
CA GLU A 107 3.74 4.86 -8.32
C GLU A 107 4.69 4.93 -7.13
N GLU A 108 5.01 6.14 -6.65
CA GLU A 108 5.86 6.36 -5.48
C GLU A 108 5.26 5.74 -4.22
N GLY A 109 3.93 5.84 -4.04
CA GLY A 109 3.20 5.17 -2.97
C GLY A 109 3.38 3.66 -3.02
N LEU A 110 3.11 3.02 -4.15
CA LEU A 110 3.25 1.57 -4.32
C LEU A 110 4.68 1.10 -4.09
N ARG A 111 5.67 1.80 -4.69
CA ARG A 111 7.10 1.52 -4.49
C ARG A 111 7.50 1.67 -3.03
N GLY A 112 7.02 2.71 -2.36
CA GLY A 112 7.26 2.96 -0.94
C GLY A 112 6.71 1.84 -0.06
N THR A 113 5.53 1.34 -0.39
CA THR A 113 4.88 0.23 0.31
C THR A 113 5.63 -1.08 0.19
N VAL A 114 6.12 -1.43 -1.01
CA VAL A 114 6.98 -2.61 -1.20
C VAL A 114 8.26 -2.46 -0.37
N LYS A 115 8.92 -1.31 -0.44
CA LYS A 115 10.15 -1.03 0.31
C LYS A 115 9.95 -1.16 1.82
N LYS A 116 8.90 -0.54 2.37
CA LYS A 116 8.58 -0.61 3.81
C LYS A 116 8.27 -2.05 4.24
N SER A 117 7.51 -2.79 3.43
CA SER A 117 7.17 -4.18 3.73
C SER A 117 8.40 -5.09 3.77
N LEU A 118 9.33 -4.94 2.84
CA LEU A 118 10.61 -5.66 2.85
C LEU A 118 11.49 -5.28 4.05
N GLN A 119 11.48 -4.01 4.45
CA GLN A 119 12.18 -3.56 5.66
C GLN A 119 11.59 -4.19 6.92
N GLU A 120 10.26 -4.30 7.03
CA GLU A 120 9.61 -4.96 8.16
C GLU A 120 9.93 -6.46 8.22
N ILE A 121 9.96 -7.16 7.08
CA ILE A 121 10.43 -8.56 7.02
C ILE A 121 11.88 -8.67 7.48
N SER A 122 12.78 -7.80 6.99
CA SER A 122 14.19 -7.80 7.38
C SER A 122 14.36 -7.57 8.88
N LYS A 123 13.61 -6.63 9.48
CA LYS A 123 13.65 -6.37 10.93
C LYS A 123 13.15 -7.56 11.74
N ALA A 124 12.07 -8.20 11.30
CA ALA A 124 11.50 -9.35 12.00
C ALA A 124 12.45 -10.56 12.02
N ILE A 125 13.30 -10.71 11.00
CA ILE A 125 14.26 -11.83 10.89
C ILE A 125 15.59 -11.51 11.57
N ASN A 126 16.15 -10.34 11.30
CA ASN A 126 17.51 -9.99 11.71
C ASN A 126 17.56 -9.27 13.07
N GLY A 127 16.42 -8.81 13.59
CA GLY A 127 16.38 -7.86 14.69
C GLY A 127 16.84 -6.45 14.28
N ASP A 128 16.83 -5.52 15.23
CA ASP A 128 17.40 -4.17 15.10
C ASP A 128 18.14 -3.82 16.40
N VAL A 129 19.05 -2.84 16.38
CA VAL A 129 19.94 -2.43 17.49
C VAL A 129 19.16 -2.08 18.78
N ARG A 130 17.86 -1.82 18.67
CA ARG A 130 16.95 -1.47 19.78
C ARG A 130 15.86 -2.51 20.08
N THR A 131 15.71 -3.57 19.27
CA THR A 131 14.56 -4.48 19.38
C THR A 131 15.07 -5.89 19.64
N GLU A 132 14.72 -6.45 20.81
CA GLU A 132 15.00 -7.86 21.11
C GLU A 132 14.39 -8.76 20.04
N VAL A 133 15.16 -9.74 19.56
CA VAL A 133 14.69 -10.71 18.56
C VAL A 133 13.58 -11.54 19.21
N HIS A 134 12.33 -11.28 18.81
CA HIS A 134 11.20 -12.07 19.28
C HIS A 134 11.06 -13.33 18.42
N PRO A 135 10.88 -14.51 19.03
CA PRO A 135 10.67 -15.74 18.26
C PRO A 135 9.40 -15.62 17.42
N VAL A 136 9.58 -15.69 16.09
CA VAL A 136 8.47 -15.56 15.11
C VAL A 136 7.82 -16.91 14.82
N PHE A 137 8.59 -18.00 14.76
CA PHE A 137 8.09 -19.32 14.37
C PHE A 137 8.28 -20.34 15.50
N ARG A 138 7.26 -21.18 15.73
CA ARG A 138 7.39 -22.37 16.58
C ARG A 138 7.98 -23.50 15.74
N VAL A 139 9.02 -24.15 16.26
CA VAL A 139 9.60 -25.33 15.65
C VAL A 139 9.39 -26.51 16.59
N ASN A 140 8.72 -27.55 16.10
CA ASN A 140 8.55 -28.81 16.81
C ASN A 140 9.77 -29.70 16.53
N MET A 141 10.34 -30.27 17.58
CA MET A 141 11.44 -31.22 17.48
C MET A 141 10.89 -32.62 17.66
N THR A 142 11.04 -33.47 16.65
CA THR A 142 10.67 -34.88 16.70
C THR A 142 11.92 -35.74 16.55
N LEU A 143 12.04 -36.76 17.39
CA LEU A 143 13.09 -37.76 17.28
C LEU A 143 12.57 -38.91 16.40
N ASP A 144 13.09 -39.05 15.18
CA ASP A 144 12.80 -40.19 14.30
C ASP A 144 14.08 -40.97 14.02
N LYS A 145 14.12 -42.25 14.41
CA LYS A 145 15.25 -43.18 14.22
C LYS A 145 16.61 -42.59 14.62
N ASP A 146 16.71 -42.08 15.85
CA ASP A 146 17.91 -41.44 16.41
C ASP A 146 18.40 -40.18 15.68
N LYS A 147 17.59 -39.63 14.76
CA LYS A 147 17.81 -38.33 14.14
C LYS A 147 16.83 -37.32 14.69
N ILE A 148 17.38 -36.18 15.09
CA ILE A 148 16.60 -35.00 15.45
C ILE A 148 16.08 -34.39 14.14
N GLU A 149 14.75 -34.35 13.99
CA GLU A 149 14.08 -33.69 12.89
C GLU A 149 13.30 -32.48 13.41
N PHE A 150 13.43 -31.35 12.72
CA PHE A 150 12.74 -30.10 13.05
C PHE A 150 11.58 -29.89 12.06
N LYS A 151 10.37 -29.69 12.58
CA LYS A 151 9.17 -29.39 11.80
C LYS A 151 8.56 -28.05 12.22
N PRO A 152 8.46 -27.05 11.32
CA PRO A 152 9.03 -27.02 9.97
C PRO A 152 10.57 -26.93 9.98
N THR A 153 11.22 -27.36 8.90
CA THR A 153 12.69 -27.24 8.75
C THR A 153 13.09 -25.78 8.54
N VAL A 154 14.34 -25.43 8.89
CA VAL A 154 14.90 -24.08 8.64
C VAL A 154 14.78 -23.69 7.16
N ASN A 155 15.03 -24.62 6.24
CA ASN A 155 14.89 -24.40 4.80
C ASN A 155 13.45 -24.09 4.38
N SER A 156 12.46 -24.73 5.01
CA SER A 156 11.05 -24.45 4.79
C SER A 156 10.67 -23.05 5.26
N LEU A 157 11.17 -22.63 6.43
CA LEU A 157 10.97 -21.28 6.95
C LEU A 157 11.61 -20.23 6.03
N THR A 158 12.84 -20.45 5.56
CA THR A 158 13.50 -19.56 4.60
C THR A 158 12.74 -19.49 3.27
N SER A 159 12.24 -20.62 2.78
CA SER A 159 11.45 -20.68 1.53
C SER A 159 10.12 -19.93 1.67
N MET A 160 9.46 -20.02 2.83
CA MET A 160 8.23 -19.32 3.14
C MET A 160 8.43 -17.79 3.11
N VAL A 161 9.47 -17.29 3.80
CA VAL A 161 9.86 -15.88 3.77
C VAL A 161 10.19 -15.40 2.35
N ASN A 162 10.96 -16.20 1.60
CA ASN A 162 11.33 -15.88 0.22
C ASN A 162 10.12 -15.87 -0.72
N THR A 163 9.15 -16.76 -0.50
CA THR A 163 7.91 -16.81 -1.30
C THR A 163 7.08 -15.56 -1.05
N VAL A 164 6.85 -15.20 0.22
CA VAL A 164 6.17 -13.95 0.57
C VAL A 164 6.88 -12.77 -0.06
N SER A 165 8.22 -12.70 0.05
CA SER A 165 9.00 -11.60 -0.51
C SER A 165 8.92 -11.50 -2.04
N LYS A 166 8.87 -12.64 -2.75
CA LYS A 166 8.67 -12.68 -4.21
C LYS A 166 7.26 -12.25 -4.59
N GLU A 167 6.25 -12.69 -3.85
CA GLU A 167 4.85 -12.30 -4.04
C GLU A 167 4.60 -10.80 -3.78
N LEU A 168 5.49 -10.11 -3.07
CA LEU A 168 5.43 -8.65 -2.92
C LEU A 168 5.87 -7.88 -4.17
N VAL A 169 6.64 -8.52 -5.06
CA VAL A 169 7.27 -7.90 -6.23
C VAL A 169 6.59 -8.30 -7.54
N ALA A 170 5.90 -9.45 -7.55
CA ALA A 170 5.20 -10.02 -8.70
C ALA A 170 3.81 -9.39 -8.91
#